data_AF-A0A937J4J1-F1
#
_entry.id   AF-A0A937J4J1-F1
#
_cell.length_a   1.000
_cell.length_b   1.000
_cell.length_c   1.000
_cell.angle_alpha   90.00
_cell.angle_beta   90.00
_cell.angle_gamma   90.00
#
_symmetry.space_group_name_H-M   'P 1'
#
loop_
_entity.id
_entity.type
_entity.pdbx_description
1 polymer ?
#
loop_
_entity_poly.entity_id
_entity_poly.type
_entity_poly.pdbx_seq_one_letter_code
_entity_poly.pdbx_strand_id
1 'polypeptide(L)'
;MDAFVNYLNSIIWSNALIGLCLGTGFYFSIRTRFLQVRHFRHMIQLMFQGKSSDAGVSSFQALAISLSGRVGTGNIAGVATAIAMGGPGAVFWMWLVAFFGASTAYVEATLAQIYKEKDEMGMYRGGPAYFIEKAMGQRWYAWLFAICTIIAVGFCLPGIQANSIVAAAENAWGIPPIAGASIIAFGVALIVFGGIRRIASFTQVVVPVMALGYILIALVVMAVNYQKIPSMFYLIIDSAFFGQAGFGAIVGLAIQWGVKRGIYSNEAGQGTAPHAAAAAEVSHPAKQGLVQAFSVYIDTLFVCTATAFMILLTGLYNVEGPDGVMLYTGLAGVEAGPIYVQSAFETILPGLGASLLAISLFFFAFTTILAYYYIAETNVMFINRKTQRPWLMIFLKWLVLSSVMYGGIKSADLAWALGDVGVGAMAWLNIVAILILQRPALLTLKDYEAQLKAGEDPDFDSDTLEIKNAEYWIK
;
A
#
# COMPACT_ATOMS: atom_id res chain seq x y z
N MET A 1 16.94 -14.47 -15.75
CA MET A 1 15.90 -13.47 -15.42
C MET A 1 16.16 -12.87 -14.05
N ASP A 2 16.31 -13.71 -13.02
CA ASP A 2 16.55 -13.29 -11.64
C ASP A 2 17.74 -12.35 -11.48
N ALA A 3 18.89 -12.67 -12.10
CA ALA A 3 20.07 -11.79 -12.09
C ALA A 3 19.80 -10.39 -12.66
N PHE A 4 18.97 -10.29 -13.71
CA PHE A 4 18.60 -9.00 -14.32
C PHE A 4 17.64 -8.21 -13.42
N VAL A 5 16.64 -8.88 -12.83
CA VAL A 5 15.69 -8.23 -11.90
C VAL A 5 16.42 -7.75 -10.64
N ASN A 6 17.35 -8.55 -10.10
CA ASN A 6 18.15 -8.19 -8.94
C ASN A 6 19.10 -7.03 -9.25
N TYR A 7 19.67 -6.98 -10.45
CA TYR A 7 20.45 -5.82 -10.91
C TYR A 7 19.60 -4.54 -11.00
N LEU A 8 18.36 -4.61 -11.50
CA LEU A 8 17.47 -3.45 -11.49
C LEU A 8 17.13 -3.01 -10.07
N ASN A 9 16.87 -3.97 -9.17
CA ASN A 9 16.56 -3.66 -7.78
C ASN A 9 17.72 -2.97 -7.04
N SER A 10 18.99 -3.34 -7.30
CA SER A 10 20.12 -2.68 -6.65
C SER A 10 20.28 -1.21 -7.06
N ILE A 11 19.84 -0.84 -8.26
CA ILE A 11 19.81 0.54 -8.74
C ILE A 11 18.59 1.28 -8.18
N ILE A 12 17.41 0.69 -8.34
CA ILE A 12 16.13 1.31 -7.98
C ILE A 12 16.04 1.54 -6.46
N TRP A 13 16.30 0.50 -5.67
CA TRP A 13 16.29 0.53 -4.20
C TRP A 13 17.65 0.90 -3.61
N SER A 14 18.43 1.69 -4.33
CA SER A 14 19.64 2.28 -3.79
C SER A 14 19.34 3.16 -2.57
N ASN A 15 20.37 3.47 -1.78
CA ASN A 15 20.26 4.37 -0.62
C ASN A 15 19.64 5.74 -0.99
N ALA A 16 19.73 6.15 -2.26
CA ALA A 16 19.11 7.37 -2.74
C ALA A 16 17.57 7.32 -2.68
N LEU A 17 16.92 6.22 -3.11
CA LEU A 17 15.46 6.10 -3.03
C LEU A 17 15.00 6.04 -1.58
N ILE A 18 15.71 5.29 -0.74
CA ILE A 18 15.41 5.17 0.70
C ILE A 18 15.45 6.54 1.37
N GLY A 19 16.53 7.30 1.13
CA GLY A 19 16.68 8.66 1.63
C GLY A 19 15.60 9.60 1.07
N LEU A 20 15.25 9.45 -0.22
CA LEU A 20 14.21 10.25 -0.86
C LEU A 20 12.82 10.00 -0.23
N CYS A 21 12.46 8.75 0.07
CA CYS A 21 11.18 8.42 0.66
C CYS A 21 11.04 8.95 2.09
N LEU A 22 12.03 8.70 2.95
CA LEU A 22 12.06 9.25 4.32
C LEU A 22 12.13 10.78 4.30
N GLY A 23 13.01 11.34 3.47
CA GLY A 23 13.23 12.78 3.35
C GLY A 23 11.98 13.52 2.84
N THR A 24 11.26 12.95 1.88
CA THR A 24 10.01 13.53 1.35
C THR A 24 8.91 13.54 2.40
N GLY A 25 8.71 12.41 3.11
CA GLY A 25 7.74 12.36 4.20
C GLY A 25 8.06 13.34 5.33
N PHE A 26 9.34 13.44 5.71
CA PHE A 26 9.77 14.41 6.72
C PHE A 26 9.56 15.86 6.24
N TYR A 27 9.94 16.15 5.00
CA TYR A 27 9.75 17.45 4.37
C TYR A 27 8.27 17.87 4.36
N PHE A 28 7.36 17.01 3.88
CA PHE A 28 5.94 17.31 3.87
C PHE A 28 5.34 17.38 5.27
N SER A 29 5.85 16.61 6.23
CA SER A 29 5.47 16.75 7.62
C SER A 29 5.76 18.16 8.12
N ILE A 30 6.95 18.72 7.87
CA ILE A 30 7.26 20.11 8.24
C ILE A 30 6.40 21.11 7.47
N ARG A 31 6.31 20.97 6.13
CA ARG A 31 5.59 21.92 5.26
C ARG A 31 4.09 21.99 5.56
N THR A 32 3.52 20.89 6.02
CA THR A 32 2.12 20.80 6.46
C THR A 32 1.93 21.11 7.94
N ARG A 33 2.99 21.48 8.66
CA ARG A 33 3.01 21.77 10.11
C ARG A 33 2.59 20.55 10.93
N PHE A 34 3.04 19.35 10.56
CA PHE A 34 2.68 18.07 11.16
C PHE A 34 1.16 17.83 11.14
N LEU A 35 0.53 17.96 9.95
CA LEU A 35 -0.92 17.76 9.80
C LEU A 35 -1.37 16.40 10.35
N GLN A 36 -0.50 15.40 10.26
CA GLN A 36 -0.81 14.02 10.62
C GLN A 36 -0.92 13.82 12.14
N VAL A 37 -0.37 14.76 12.91
CA VAL A 37 -0.55 14.84 14.36
C VAL A 37 -1.70 15.80 14.69
N ARG A 38 -1.70 17.02 14.11
CA ARG A 38 -2.67 18.07 14.45
C ARG A 38 -4.11 17.69 14.09
N HIS A 39 -4.32 17.00 12.98
CA HIS A 39 -5.65 16.63 12.48
C HIS A 39 -6.02 15.17 12.78
N PHE A 40 -5.26 14.45 13.62
CA PHE A 40 -5.46 13.02 13.86
C PHE A 40 -6.92 12.65 14.21
N ARG A 41 -7.54 13.36 15.15
CA ARG A 41 -8.94 13.13 15.53
C ARG A 41 -9.91 13.42 14.39
N HIS A 42 -9.63 14.47 13.62
CA HIS A 42 -10.46 14.90 12.51
C HIS A 42 -10.42 13.91 11.34
N MET A 43 -9.24 13.35 11.07
CA MET A 43 -9.09 12.29 10.06
C MET A 43 -10.01 11.10 10.33
N ILE A 44 -10.11 10.66 11.59
CA ILE A 44 -11.00 9.56 12.00
C ILE A 44 -12.46 9.91 11.76
N GLN A 45 -12.87 11.14 12.12
CA GLN A 45 -14.25 11.60 11.94
C GLN A 45 -14.65 11.63 10.45
N LEU A 46 -13.77 12.12 9.59
CA LEU A 46 -14.03 12.24 8.15
C LEU A 46 -14.26 10.89 7.45
N MET A 47 -13.69 9.79 7.97
CA MET A 47 -13.88 8.45 7.38
C MET A 47 -15.33 7.98 7.39
N PHE A 48 -16.13 8.48 8.34
CA PHE A 48 -17.54 8.13 8.51
C PHE A 48 -18.48 9.20 7.97
N GLN A 49 -17.94 10.22 7.29
CA GLN A 49 -18.70 11.32 6.69
C GLN A 49 -18.68 11.22 5.16
N GLY A 50 -19.67 11.83 4.51
CA GLY A 50 -19.80 11.85 3.04
C GLY A 50 -20.87 10.88 2.52
N LYS A 51 -21.33 11.14 1.29
CA LYS A 51 -22.33 10.34 0.58
C LYS A 51 -21.76 9.94 -0.79
N SER A 52 -22.19 8.80 -1.31
CA SER A 52 -21.91 8.42 -2.70
C SER A 52 -22.72 9.29 -3.68
N SER A 53 -22.24 9.39 -4.92
CA SER A 53 -22.97 10.00 -6.04
C SER A 53 -23.07 9.03 -7.22
N ASP A 54 -23.75 9.43 -8.30
CA ASP A 54 -23.81 8.61 -9.52
C ASP A 54 -22.43 8.47 -10.20
N ALA A 55 -21.56 9.48 -10.03
CA ALA A 55 -20.24 9.59 -10.63
C ALA A 55 -19.10 9.06 -9.75
N GLY A 56 -19.29 9.02 -8.43
CA GLY A 56 -18.25 8.75 -7.46
C GLY A 56 -18.71 7.93 -6.25
N VAL A 57 -17.73 7.39 -5.52
CA VAL A 57 -17.98 6.62 -4.30
C VAL A 57 -17.93 7.52 -3.07
N SER A 58 -18.53 7.07 -1.96
CA SER A 58 -18.39 7.77 -0.67
C SER A 58 -16.94 7.75 -0.16
N SER A 59 -16.59 8.65 0.77
CA SER A 59 -15.25 8.66 1.39
C SER A 59 -14.92 7.33 2.08
N PHE A 60 -15.89 6.67 2.73
CA PHE A 60 -15.69 5.34 3.31
C PHE A 60 -15.41 4.27 2.24
N GLN A 61 -16.15 4.29 1.13
CA GLN A 61 -15.90 3.36 0.03
C GLN A 61 -14.54 3.61 -0.64
N ALA A 62 -14.16 4.88 -0.85
CA ALA A 62 -12.84 5.24 -1.35
C ALA A 62 -11.72 4.81 -0.40
N LEU A 63 -11.93 4.94 0.91
CA LEU A 63 -11.05 4.41 1.94
C LEU A 63 -10.98 2.88 1.84
N ALA A 64 -12.10 2.17 1.74
CA ALA A 64 -12.14 0.72 1.64
C ALA A 64 -11.43 0.22 0.37
N ILE A 65 -11.57 0.91 -0.77
CA ILE A 65 -10.83 0.63 -1.99
C ILE A 65 -9.33 0.87 -1.76
N SER A 66 -8.94 1.99 -1.16
CA SER A 66 -7.53 2.25 -0.87
C SER A 66 -6.94 1.23 0.11
N LEU A 67 -7.67 0.87 1.16
CA LEU A 67 -7.25 -0.14 2.14
C LEU A 67 -7.19 -1.52 1.52
N SER A 68 -8.09 -1.87 0.59
CA SER A 68 -8.00 -3.15 -0.12
C SER A 68 -6.70 -3.29 -0.91
N GLY A 69 -6.13 -2.20 -1.44
CA GLY A 69 -4.84 -2.21 -2.13
C GLY A 69 -3.63 -2.24 -1.21
N ARG A 70 -3.76 -1.73 0.02
CA ARG A 70 -2.67 -1.64 1.00
C ARG A 70 -2.59 -2.87 1.91
N VAL A 71 -3.75 -3.34 2.37
CA VAL A 71 -3.89 -4.46 3.30
C VAL A 71 -3.87 -5.79 2.54
N GLY A 72 -2.66 -6.30 2.31
CA GLY A 72 -2.38 -7.46 1.47
C GLY A 72 -1.22 -8.31 1.98
N THR A 73 -0.58 -9.01 1.05
CA THR A 73 0.65 -9.78 1.29
C THR A 73 1.79 -8.95 1.91
N GLY A 74 1.84 -7.64 1.60
CA GLY A 74 2.82 -6.71 2.17
C GLY A 74 2.81 -6.68 3.70
N ASN A 75 1.62 -6.68 4.30
CA ASN A 75 1.46 -6.60 5.76
C ASN A 75 1.78 -7.90 6.47
N ILE A 76 1.70 -9.03 5.77
CA ILE A 76 1.88 -10.36 6.34
C ILE A 76 3.28 -10.87 5.99
N ALA A 77 3.47 -11.29 4.74
CA ALA A 77 4.73 -11.81 4.26
C ALA A 77 5.79 -10.72 4.14
N GLY A 78 5.44 -9.50 3.72
CA GLY A 78 6.40 -8.40 3.61
C GLY A 78 7.00 -7.97 4.95
N VAL A 79 6.22 -7.97 6.03
CA VAL A 79 6.71 -7.75 7.41
C VAL A 79 7.61 -8.89 7.86
N ALA A 80 7.24 -10.14 7.57
CA ALA A 80 8.08 -11.30 7.88
C ALA A 80 9.42 -11.23 7.15
N THR A 81 9.43 -10.87 5.87
CA THR A 81 10.67 -10.64 5.09
C THR A 81 11.47 -9.46 5.62
N ALA A 82 10.82 -8.36 6.05
CA ALA A 82 11.51 -7.22 6.66
C ALA A 82 12.27 -7.63 7.92
N ILE A 83 11.63 -8.43 8.79
CA ILE A 83 12.25 -8.94 10.01
C ILE A 83 13.34 -9.97 9.69
N ALA A 84 13.13 -10.82 8.68
CA ALA A 84 14.11 -11.82 8.30
C ALA A 84 15.40 -11.21 7.74
N MET A 85 15.28 -10.18 6.90
CA MET A 85 16.42 -9.63 6.18
C MET A 85 17.01 -8.37 6.85
N GLY A 86 16.20 -7.64 7.63
CA GLY A 86 16.60 -6.42 8.34
C GLY A 86 16.62 -6.56 9.87
N GLY A 87 16.24 -7.72 10.40
CA GLY A 87 16.06 -7.94 11.83
C GLY A 87 14.82 -7.24 12.41
N PRO A 88 14.54 -7.43 13.71
CA PRO A 88 13.41 -6.79 14.40
C PRO A 88 13.40 -5.26 14.30
N GLY A 89 14.57 -4.64 14.10
CA GLY A 89 14.73 -3.19 13.96
C GLY A 89 14.06 -2.61 12.71
N ALA A 90 13.84 -3.42 11.67
CA ALA A 90 13.13 -3.00 10.47
C ALA A 90 11.71 -2.51 10.78
N VAL A 91 11.07 -3.07 11.82
CA VAL A 91 9.71 -2.68 12.25
C VAL A 91 9.65 -1.22 12.68
N PHE A 92 10.67 -0.75 13.40
CA PHE A 92 10.77 0.66 13.80
C PHE A 92 10.82 1.59 12.57
N TRP A 93 11.61 1.22 11.57
CA TRP A 93 11.74 1.99 10.33
C TRP A 93 10.46 1.95 9.49
N MET A 94 9.71 0.84 9.50
CA MET A 94 8.36 0.78 8.93
C MET A 94 7.42 1.78 9.63
N TRP A 95 7.45 1.89 10.96
CA TRP A 95 6.65 2.88 11.69
C TRP A 95 7.03 4.31 11.33
N LEU A 96 8.32 4.60 11.21
CA LEU A 96 8.81 5.93 10.88
C LEU A 96 8.35 6.35 9.46
N VAL A 97 8.41 5.42 8.51
CA VAL A 97 7.92 5.60 7.14
C VAL A 97 6.42 5.87 7.14
N ALA A 98 5.63 5.11 7.90
CA ALA A 98 4.19 5.34 7.99
C ALA A 98 3.87 6.69 8.64
N PHE A 99 4.57 7.04 9.73
CA PHE A 99 4.39 8.30 10.44
C PHE A 99 4.59 9.51 9.52
N PHE A 100 5.72 9.56 8.81
CA PHE A 100 6.03 10.65 7.89
C PHE A 100 5.27 10.54 6.57
N GLY A 101 5.06 9.31 6.08
CA GLY A 101 4.36 8.99 4.85
C GLY A 101 2.88 9.41 4.85
N ALA A 102 2.24 9.51 6.02
CA ALA A 102 0.88 10.05 6.12
C ALA A 102 0.77 11.48 5.54
N SER A 103 1.80 12.31 5.70
CA SER A 103 1.84 13.65 5.10
C SER A 103 2.05 13.61 3.57
N THR A 104 2.85 12.67 3.07
CA THR A 104 3.00 12.41 1.63
C THR A 104 1.68 11.95 1.02
N ALA A 105 1.00 10.98 1.65
CA ALA A 105 -0.29 10.47 1.20
C ALA A 105 -1.35 11.58 1.15
N TYR A 106 -1.34 12.52 2.11
CA TYR A 106 -2.21 13.71 2.04
C TYR A 106 -1.96 14.52 0.77
N VAL A 107 -0.69 14.83 0.46
CA VAL A 107 -0.33 15.64 -0.71
C VAL A 107 -0.79 14.95 -1.99
N GLU A 108 -0.48 13.66 -2.15
CA GLU A 108 -0.83 12.91 -3.35
C GLU A 108 -2.36 12.80 -3.55
N ALA A 109 -3.08 12.46 -2.47
CA ALA A 109 -4.54 12.31 -2.52
C ALA A 109 -5.25 13.65 -2.75
N THR A 110 -4.73 14.74 -2.18
CA THR A 110 -5.26 16.08 -2.39
C THR A 110 -5.05 16.53 -3.84
N LEU A 111 -3.85 16.30 -4.40
CA LEU A 111 -3.59 16.58 -5.82
C LEU A 111 -4.49 15.76 -6.74
N ALA A 112 -4.70 14.48 -6.45
CA ALA A 112 -5.62 13.66 -7.22
C ALA A 112 -7.07 14.14 -7.16
N GLN A 113 -7.53 14.67 -6.02
CA GLN A 113 -8.86 15.28 -5.92
C GLN A 113 -8.96 16.61 -6.68
N ILE A 114 -7.95 17.47 -6.59
CA ILE A 114 -7.93 18.76 -7.31
C ILE A 114 -7.99 18.52 -8.83
N TYR A 115 -7.25 17.54 -9.34
CA TYR A 115 -7.07 17.31 -10.77
C TYR A 115 -7.85 16.10 -11.31
N LYS A 116 -8.87 15.63 -10.60
CA LYS A 116 -9.76 14.56 -11.09
C LYS A 116 -10.59 15.03 -12.29
N GLU A 117 -11.06 14.08 -13.08
CA GLU A 117 -11.96 14.32 -14.20
C GLU A 117 -13.04 13.23 -14.28
N LYS A 118 -14.09 13.48 -15.05
CA LYS A 118 -15.08 12.46 -15.40
C LYS A 118 -14.62 11.76 -16.68
N ASP A 119 -14.63 10.43 -16.67
CA ASP A 119 -14.45 9.64 -17.88
C ASP A 119 -15.72 9.64 -18.75
N GLU A 120 -15.67 8.96 -19.90
CA GLU A 120 -16.79 8.87 -20.85
C GLU A 120 -18.04 8.19 -20.27
N MET A 121 -17.86 7.37 -19.23
CA MET A 121 -18.95 6.74 -18.50
C MET A 121 -19.47 7.62 -17.36
N GLY A 122 -18.99 8.86 -17.26
CA GLY A 122 -19.35 9.82 -16.22
C GLY A 122 -18.73 9.53 -14.86
N MET A 123 -17.79 8.58 -14.75
CA MET A 123 -17.17 8.18 -13.49
C MET A 123 -15.93 9.03 -13.18
N TYR A 124 -15.68 9.33 -11.90
CA TYR A 124 -14.46 10.04 -11.52
C TYR A 124 -13.21 9.19 -11.71
N ARG A 125 -12.20 9.79 -12.35
CA ARG A 125 -10.86 9.25 -12.53
C ARG A 125 -9.83 10.30 -12.15
N GLY A 126 -8.73 9.85 -11.60
CA GLY A 126 -7.60 10.69 -11.24
C GLY A 126 -6.43 9.84 -10.76
N GLY A 127 -5.37 10.51 -10.32
CA GLY A 127 -4.12 9.88 -9.92
C GLY A 127 -2.92 10.65 -10.46
N PRO A 128 -1.69 10.12 -10.29
CA PRO A 128 -0.50 10.89 -10.63
C PRO A 128 -0.38 11.25 -12.10
N ALA A 129 -0.74 10.35 -13.02
CA ALA A 129 -0.74 10.68 -14.45
C ALA A 129 -1.59 11.94 -14.75
N TYR A 130 -2.73 12.09 -14.09
CA TYR A 130 -3.65 13.21 -14.28
C TYR A 130 -3.09 14.52 -13.72
N PHE A 131 -2.65 14.53 -12.46
CA PHE A 131 -2.10 15.76 -11.88
C PHE A 131 -0.73 16.14 -12.48
N ILE A 132 0.07 15.16 -12.91
CA ILE A 132 1.33 15.42 -13.63
C ILE A 132 1.04 16.14 -14.93
N GLU A 133 0.06 15.69 -15.71
CA GLU A 133 -0.25 16.37 -16.96
C GLU A 133 -0.91 17.73 -16.73
N LYS A 134 -1.94 17.81 -15.88
CA LYS A 134 -2.73 19.04 -15.70
C LYS A 134 -1.97 20.13 -14.95
N ALA A 135 -1.22 19.76 -13.91
CA ALA A 135 -0.52 20.72 -13.07
C ALA A 135 0.93 20.96 -13.50
N MET A 136 1.67 19.92 -13.91
CA MET A 136 3.07 20.05 -14.34
C MET A 136 3.22 20.43 -15.81
N GLY A 137 2.21 20.13 -16.64
CA GLY A 137 2.24 20.35 -18.09
C GLY A 137 3.14 19.37 -18.86
N GLN A 138 3.78 18.39 -18.19
CA GLN A 138 4.71 17.45 -18.81
C GLN A 138 4.02 16.14 -19.20
N ARG A 139 3.47 16.08 -20.41
CA ARG A 139 2.77 14.90 -20.94
C ARG A 139 3.63 13.64 -20.97
N TRP A 140 4.90 13.76 -21.36
CA TRP A 140 5.79 12.59 -21.45
C TRP A 140 5.98 11.91 -20.08
N TYR A 141 6.06 12.70 -19.00
CA TYR A 141 6.21 12.20 -17.65
C TYR A 141 4.93 11.53 -17.15
N ALA A 142 3.77 12.09 -17.48
CA ALA A 142 2.47 11.50 -17.17
C ALA A 142 2.29 10.14 -17.87
N TRP A 143 2.68 10.04 -19.15
CA TRP A 143 2.67 8.79 -19.90
C TRP A 143 3.64 7.76 -19.34
N LEU A 144 4.86 8.19 -18.96
CA LEU A 144 5.84 7.34 -18.32
C LEU A 144 5.30 6.77 -17.00
N PHE A 145 4.70 7.61 -16.16
CA PHE A 145 4.05 7.17 -14.92
C PHE A 145 2.90 6.19 -15.19
N ALA A 146 2.03 6.48 -16.16
CA ALA A 146 0.89 5.63 -16.48
C ALA A 146 1.32 4.24 -16.96
N ILE A 147 2.29 4.17 -17.88
CA ILE A 147 2.84 2.89 -18.39
C ILE A 147 3.55 2.13 -17.27
N CYS A 148 4.37 2.82 -16.47
CA CYS A 148 5.04 2.22 -15.32
C CYS A 148 4.03 1.63 -14.33
N THR A 149 2.96 2.36 -14.04
CA THR A 149 1.88 1.90 -13.16
C THR A 149 1.19 0.66 -13.72
N ILE A 150 0.82 0.65 -15.02
CA ILE A 150 0.19 -0.51 -15.66
C ILE A 150 1.08 -1.76 -15.56
N ILE A 151 2.39 -1.62 -15.77
CA ILE A 151 3.33 -2.75 -15.66
C ILE A 151 3.46 -3.17 -14.17
N ALA A 152 3.68 -2.23 -13.27
CA ALA A 152 3.92 -2.50 -11.86
C ALA A 152 2.69 -3.13 -11.19
N VAL A 153 1.54 -2.44 -11.19
CA VAL A 153 0.32 -2.94 -10.52
C VAL A 153 -0.47 -3.91 -11.40
N GLY A 154 -0.38 -3.83 -12.73
CA GLY A 154 -1.11 -4.74 -13.61
C GLY A 154 -0.40 -6.08 -13.85
N PHE A 155 0.93 -6.14 -13.69
CA PHE A 155 1.70 -7.37 -13.95
C PHE A 155 2.65 -7.77 -12.82
N CYS A 156 3.44 -6.88 -12.23
CA CYS A 156 4.44 -7.30 -11.24
C CYS A 156 3.81 -7.66 -9.88
N LEU A 157 2.93 -6.81 -9.37
CA LEU A 157 2.41 -6.94 -8.00
C LEU A 157 1.31 -7.99 -7.79
N PRO A 158 0.37 -8.24 -8.73
CA PRO A 158 -0.65 -9.27 -8.54
C PRO A 158 -0.06 -10.67 -8.34
N GLY A 159 1.09 -10.94 -8.96
CA GLY A 159 1.82 -12.20 -8.82
C GLY A 159 2.31 -12.48 -7.39
N ILE A 160 2.78 -11.45 -6.67
CA ILE A 160 3.20 -11.57 -5.25
C ILE A 160 2.01 -11.91 -4.36
N GLN A 161 0.88 -11.25 -4.60
CA GLN A 161 -0.36 -11.47 -3.87
C GLN A 161 -0.81 -12.92 -4.05
N ALA A 162 -0.87 -13.39 -5.30
CA ALA A 162 -1.22 -14.76 -5.63
C ALA A 162 -0.25 -15.79 -5.02
N ASN A 163 1.06 -15.52 -5.08
CA ASN A 163 2.10 -16.39 -4.53
C ASN A 163 1.90 -16.66 -3.04
N SER A 164 1.62 -15.62 -2.24
CA SER A 164 1.46 -15.79 -0.81
C SER A 164 0.17 -16.52 -0.43
N ILE A 165 -0.92 -16.29 -1.17
CA ILE A 165 -2.15 -17.08 -1.00
C ILE A 165 -1.86 -18.56 -1.28
N VAL A 166 -1.18 -18.85 -2.39
CA VAL A 166 -0.83 -20.21 -2.79
C VAL A 166 0.05 -20.88 -1.73
N ALA A 167 1.11 -20.22 -1.27
CA ALA A 167 2.01 -20.76 -0.24
C ALA A 167 1.27 -21.05 1.07
N ALA A 168 0.38 -20.14 1.50
CA ALA A 168 -0.39 -20.35 2.73
C ALA A 168 -1.42 -21.48 2.59
N ALA A 169 -2.07 -21.62 1.42
CA ALA A 169 -3.03 -22.68 1.14
C ALA A 169 -2.37 -24.05 0.99
N GLU A 170 -1.18 -24.11 0.40
CA GLU A 170 -0.37 -25.32 0.31
C GLU A 170 0.05 -25.77 1.72
N ASN A 171 0.55 -24.85 2.56
CA ASN A 171 0.92 -25.18 3.94
C ASN A 171 -0.29 -25.59 4.81
N ALA A 172 -1.44 -24.94 4.65
CA ALA A 172 -2.62 -25.21 5.47
C ALA A 172 -3.39 -26.48 5.04
N TRP A 173 -3.51 -26.73 3.73
CA TRP A 173 -4.42 -27.74 3.18
C TRP A 173 -3.80 -28.65 2.13
N GLY A 174 -2.51 -28.49 1.80
CA GLY A 174 -1.85 -29.27 0.74
C GLY A 174 -2.42 -28.99 -0.66
N ILE A 175 -3.06 -27.83 -0.88
CA ILE A 175 -3.60 -27.47 -2.19
C ILE A 175 -2.42 -27.24 -3.16
N PRO A 176 -2.37 -27.96 -4.30
CA PRO A 176 -1.29 -27.79 -5.25
C PRO A 176 -1.23 -26.36 -5.81
N PRO A 177 -0.02 -25.78 -6.06
CA PRO A 177 0.13 -24.40 -6.51
C PRO A 177 -0.69 -24.02 -7.74
N ILE A 178 -0.77 -24.92 -8.73
CA ILE A 178 -1.56 -24.70 -9.95
C ILE A 178 -3.05 -24.59 -9.66
N ALA A 179 -3.58 -25.36 -8.71
CA ALA A 179 -4.98 -25.33 -8.33
C ALA A 179 -5.28 -24.04 -7.55
N GLY A 180 -4.43 -23.68 -6.58
CA GLY A 180 -4.54 -22.43 -5.83
C GLY A 180 -4.54 -21.20 -6.75
N ALA A 181 -3.56 -21.10 -7.66
CA ALA A 181 -3.47 -20.01 -8.62
C ALA A 181 -4.71 -19.92 -9.55
N SER A 182 -5.22 -21.07 -9.99
CA SER A 182 -6.42 -21.14 -10.84
C SER A 182 -7.68 -20.66 -10.11
N ILE A 183 -7.85 -21.02 -8.83
CA ILE A 183 -8.98 -20.56 -8.00
C ILE A 183 -8.94 -19.04 -7.84
N ILE A 184 -7.76 -18.47 -7.57
CA ILE A 184 -7.58 -17.03 -7.43
C ILE A 184 -7.89 -16.34 -8.76
N ALA A 185 -7.31 -16.81 -9.87
CA ALA A 185 -7.53 -16.23 -11.20
C ALA A 185 -9.01 -16.26 -11.60
N PHE A 186 -9.72 -17.37 -11.32
CA PHE A 186 -11.15 -17.48 -11.57
C PHE A 186 -11.95 -16.47 -10.74
N GLY A 187 -11.67 -16.35 -9.44
CA GLY A 187 -12.32 -15.36 -8.58
C GLY A 187 -12.08 -13.92 -9.06
N VAL A 188 -10.84 -13.59 -9.43
CA VAL A 188 -10.47 -12.28 -9.96
C VAL A 188 -11.26 -11.99 -11.23
N ALA A 189 -11.35 -12.95 -12.16
CA ALA A 189 -12.12 -12.79 -13.39
C ALA A 189 -13.61 -12.50 -13.12
N LEU A 190 -14.25 -13.19 -12.18
CA LEU A 190 -15.67 -12.97 -11.85
C LEU A 190 -15.96 -11.52 -11.39
N ILE A 191 -15.04 -10.92 -10.63
CA ILE A 191 -15.21 -9.58 -10.10
C ILE A 191 -14.78 -8.52 -11.11
N VAL A 192 -13.59 -8.66 -11.69
CA VAL A 192 -12.98 -7.68 -12.60
C VAL A 192 -13.83 -7.46 -13.86
N PHE A 193 -14.46 -8.51 -14.40
CA PHE A 193 -15.33 -8.35 -15.56
C PHE A 193 -16.63 -7.58 -15.26
N GLY A 194 -17.00 -7.43 -13.98
CA GLY A 194 -18.13 -6.61 -13.54
C GLY A 194 -17.82 -5.12 -13.33
N GLY A 195 -16.55 -4.69 -13.49
CA GLY A 195 -16.13 -3.30 -13.38
C GLY A 195 -16.06 -2.74 -11.96
N ILE A 196 -15.75 -1.44 -11.86
CA ILE A 196 -15.43 -0.75 -10.60
C ILE A 196 -16.52 -0.85 -9.52
N ARG A 197 -17.81 -0.75 -9.90
CA ARG A 197 -18.94 -0.81 -8.93
C ARG A 197 -19.01 -2.16 -8.23
N ARG A 198 -18.65 -3.25 -8.93
CA ARG A 198 -18.58 -4.60 -8.32
C ARG A 198 -17.39 -4.72 -7.39
N ILE A 199 -16.23 -4.17 -7.78
CA ILE A 199 -15.03 -4.12 -6.93
C ILE A 199 -15.36 -3.38 -5.63
N ALA A 200 -15.89 -2.15 -5.72
CA ALA A 200 -16.25 -1.34 -4.55
C ALA A 200 -17.28 -2.04 -3.65
N SER A 201 -18.31 -2.65 -4.25
CA SER A 201 -19.35 -3.36 -3.49
C SER A 201 -18.82 -4.57 -2.73
N PHE A 202 -17.83 -5.26 -3.29
CA PHE A 202 -17.18 -6.40 -2.64
C PHE A 202 -16.21 -5.94 -1.55
N THR A 203 -15.32 -4.99 -1.85
CA THR A 203 -14.28 -4.56 -0.90
C THR A 203 -14.83 -3.83 0.31
N GLN A 204 -15.91 -3.05 0.18
CA GLN A 204 -16.52 -2.34 1.33
C GLN A 204 -17.02 -3.27 2.44
N VAL A 205 -17.36 -4.53 2.11
CA VAL A 205 -17.81 -5.53 3.09
C VAL A 205 -16.63 -6.36 3.60
N VAL A 206 -15.79 -6.83 2.69
CA VAL A 206 -14.70 -7.77 3.03
C VAL A 206 -13.59 -7.10 3.84
N VAL A 207 -13.19 -5.88 3.47
CA VAL A 207 -12.02 -5.21 4.06
C VAL A 207 -12.19 -4.94 5.57
N PRO A 208 -13.31 -4.39 6.06
CA PRO A 208 -13.48 -4.18 7.50
C PRO A 208 -13.49 -5.50 8.29
N VAL A 209 -14.19 -6.52 7.79
CA VAL A 209 -14.29 -7.83 8.47
C VAL A 209 -12.93 -8.51 8.56
N MET A 210 -12.17 -8.54 7.46
CA MET A 210 -10.87 -9.20 7.43
C MET A 210 -9.85 -8.47 8.32
N ALA A 211 -9.83 -7.12 8.31
CA ALA A 211 -8.90 -6.34 9.13
C ALA A 211 -9.21 -6.48 10.63
N LEU A 212 -10.49 -6.39 11.02
CA LEU A 212 -10.90 -6.55 12.42
C LEU A 212 -10.63 -7.97 12.93
N GLY A 213 -10.94 -9.00 12.15
CA GLY A 213 -10.66 -10.39 12.51
C GLY A 213 -9.16 -10.64 12.73
N TYR A 214 -8.33 -10.14 11.82
CA TYR A 214 -6.87 -10.27 11.94
C TYR A 214 -6.32 -9.56 13.19
N ILE A 215 -6.74 -8.31 13.42
CA ILE A 215 -6.32 -7.54 14.61
C ILE A 215 -6.78 -8.23 15.89
N LEU A 216 -7.99 -8.80 15.92
CA LEU A 216 -8.49 -9.52 17.11
C LEU A 216 -7.60 -10.72 17.46
N ILE A 217 -7.21 -11.52 16.46
CA ILE A 217 -6.31 -12.66 16.68
C ILE A 217 -4.94 -12.19 17.19
N ALA A 218 -4.40 -11.11 16.60
CA ALA A 218 -3.15 -10.53 17.08
C ALA A 218 -3.23 -10.05 18.53
N LEU A 219 -4.33 -9.41 18.92
CA LEU A 219 -4.57 -9.01 20.31
C LEU A 219 -4.62 -10.22 21.26
N VAL A 220 -5.20 -11.35 20.83
CA VAL A 220 -5.18 -12.60 21.62
C VAL A 220 -3.75 -13.12 21.77
N VAL A 221 -2.95 -13.17 20.70
CA VAL A 221 -1.53 -13.58 20.75
C VAL A 221 -0.75 -12.69 21.72
N MET A 222 -0.97 -11.37 21.65
CA MET A 222 -0.34 -10.41 22.55
C MET A 222 -0.77 -10.59 24.01
N ALA A 223 -2.06 -10.82 24.26
CA ALA A 223 -2.58 -11.06 25.61
C ALA A 223 -1.99 -12.32 26.24
N VAL A 224 -1.82 -13.39 25.46
CA VAL A 224 -1.19 -14.63 25.93
C VAL A 224 0.30 -14.44 26.19
N ASN A 225 0.99 -13.62 25.41
CA ASN A 225 2.43 -13.37 25.54
C ASN A 225 2.76 -12.05 26.26
N TYR A 226 1.85 -11.52 27.09
CA TYR A 226 1.96 -10.16 27.61
C TYR A 226 3.26 -9.89 28.40
N GLN A 227 3.82 -10.92 29.06
CA GLN A 227 5.07 -10.78 29.81
C GLN A 227 6.29 -10.46 28.91
N LYS A 228 6.25 -10.88 27.64
CA LYS A 228 7.35 -10.67 26.68
C LYS A 228 7.28 -9.31 25.99
N ILE A 229 6.17 -8.57 26.14
CA ILE A 229 5.96 -7.29 25.45
C ILE A 229 7.09 -6.28 25.72
N PRO A 230 7.53 -6.03 26.98
CA PRO A 230 8.62 -5.09 27.22
C PRO A 230 9.93 -5.50 26.53
N SER A 231 10.27 -6.80 26.57
CA SER A 231 11.47 -7.34 25.92
C SER A 231 11.39 -7.24 24.40
N MET A 232 10.21 -7.43 23.80
CA MET A 232 10.00 -7.23 22.36
C MET A 232 10.22 -5.78 21.95
N PHE A 233 9.68 -4.81 22.70
CA PHE A 233 9.94 -3.39 22.41
C PHE A 233 11.41 -3.04 22.54
N TYR A 234 12.08 -3.55 23.59
CA TYR A 234 13.52 -3.40 23.73
C TYR A 234 14.25 -3.95 22.51
N LEU A 235 13.92 -5.18 22.08
CA LEU A 235 14.52 -5.83 20.92
C LEU A 235 14.34 -5.02 19.63
N ILE A 236 13.16 -4.47 19.38
CA ILE A 236 12.89 -3.62 18.19
C ILE A 236 13.77 -2.38 18.21
N ILE A 237 13.83 -1.66 19.33
CA ILE A 237 14.59 -0.41 19.44
C ILE A 237 16.10 -0.67 19.43
N ASP A 238 16.56 -1.69 20.16
CA ASP A 238 17.96 -2.11 20.20
C ASP A 238 18.43 -2.53 18.80
N SER A 239 17.65 -3.35 18.09
CA SER A 239 17.97 -3.74 16.72
C SER A 239 17.92 -2.59 15.71
N ALA A 240 17.13 -1.54 15.97
CA ALA A 240 16.99 -0.40 15.06
C ALA A 240 18.15 0.60 15.14
N PHE A 241 18.82 0.70 16.29
CA PHE A 241 19.84 1.72 16.56
C PHE A 241 21.18 1.18 17.09
N PHE A 242 21.16 0.05 17.82
CA PHE A 242 22.23 -0.34 18.74
C PHE A 242 22.80 -1.76 18.55
N GLY A 243 22.40 -2.50 17.51
CA GLY A 243 22.73 -3.93 17.37
C GLY A 243 24.18 -4.32 17.71
N GLN A 244 24.36 -5.35 18.55
CA GLN A 244 25.67 -5.75 19.08
C GLN A 244 26.70 -6.06 17.97
N ALA A 245 27.93 -5.52 18.14
CA ALA A 245 29.17 -5.71 17.36
C ALA A 245 29.04 -5.77 15.81
N GLY A 246 29.41 -4.69 15.11
CA GLY A 246 29.27 -4.56 13.64
C GLY A 246 28.26 -3.47 13.18
N PHE A 247 27.74 -2.72 14.17
CA PHE A 247 26.80 -1.58 14.17
C PHE A 247 26.31 -0.97 12.84
N GLY A 248 27.19 -0.65 11.88
CA GLY A 248 26.76 0.05 10.67
C GLY A 248 25.97 -0.83 9.69
N ALA A 249 26.40 -2.08 9.49
CA ALA A 249 25.84 -2.92 8.43
C ALA A 249 24.43 -3.43 8.77
N ILE A 250 24.21 -3.90 10.00
CA ILE A 250 22.91 -4.43 10.44
C ILE A 250 21.88 -3.30 10.57
N VAL A 251 22.24 -2.16 11.15
CA VAL A 251 21.35 -0.98 11.21
C VAL A 251 21.03 -0.47 9.80
N GLY A 252 22.01 -0.49 8.89
CA GLY A 252 21.79 -0.21 7.47
C GLY A 252 20.74 -1.12 6.85
N LEU A 253 20.82 -2.44 7.07
CA LEU A 253 19.82 -3.39 6.59
C LEU A 253 18.44 -3.17 7.23
N ALA A 254 18.37 -2.89 8.53
CA ALA A 254 17.12 -2.56 9.21
C ALA A 254 16.44 -1.34 8.57
N ILE A 255 17.20 -0.28 8.27
CA ILE A 255 16.70 0.90 7.54
C ILE A 255 16.25 0.50 6.13
N GLN A 256 17.11 -0.18 5.36
CA GLN A 256 16.82 -0.52 3.97
C GLN A 256 15.56 -1.37 3.84
N TRP A 257 15.47 -2.47 4.60
CA TRP A 257 14.33 -3.37 4.57
C TRP A 257 13.09 -2.78 5.21
N GLY A 258 13.23 -2.04 6.31
CA GLY A 258 12.12 -1.36 6.96
C GLY A 258 11.50 -0.28 6.06
N VAL A 259 12.31 0.51 5.36
CA VAL A 259 11.81 1.50 4.39
C VAL A 259 11.21 0.81 3.17
N LYS A 260 11.91 -0.16 2.59
CA LYS A 260 11.45 -0.88 1.40
C LYS A 260 10.10 -1.57 1.62
N ARG A 261 9.96 -2.33 2.71
CA ARG A 261 8.72 -3.04 3.03
C ARG A 261 7.66 -2.13 3.64
N GLY A 262 8.06 -1.04 4.33
CA GLY A 262 7.16 0.00 4.79
C GLY A 262 6.42 0.68 3.64
N ILE A 263 7.15 1.11 2.60
CA ILE A 263 6.56 1.73 1.40
C ILE A 263 5.72 0.72 0.63
N TYR A 264 6.19 -0.51 0.46
CA TYR A 264 5.41 -1.56 -0.20
C TYR A 264 4.05 -1.77 0.46
N SER A 265 3.99 -1.68 1.80
CA SER A 265 2.77 -1.89 2.57
C SER A 265 1.81 -0.70 2.48
N ASN A 266 2.25 0.49 2.90
CA ASN A 266 1.35 1.64 2.98
C ASN A 266 1.25 2.48 1.71
N GLU A 267 2.13 2.23 0.74
CA GLU A 267 2.19 2.87 -0.58
C GLU A 267 2.36 4.39 -0.55
N ALA A 268 2.78 4.97 0.58
CA ALA A 268 3.01 6.41 0.69
C ALA A 268 4.26 6.81 -0.13
N GLY A 269 4.08 7.71 -1.10
CA GLY A 269 5.12 8.06 -2.06
C GLY A 269 5.09 7.23 -3.35
N GLN A 270 4.40 6.09 -3.37
CA GLN A 270 4.32 5.22 -4.55
C GLN A 270 3.37 5.78 -5.63
N GLY A 271 2.31 6.50 -5.22
CA GLY A 271 1.36 7.11 -6.15
C GLY A 271 0.17 6.21 -6.56
N THR A 272 -0.12 5.15 -5.82
CA THR A 272 -1.27 4.24 -6.05
C THR A 272 -2.55 4.71 -5.35
N ALA A 273 -2.47 5.07 -4.07
CA ALA A 273 -3.58 5.59 -3.26
C ALA A 273 -4.36 6.77 -3.88
N PRO A 274 -3.73 7.69 -4.65
CA PRO A 274 -4.43 8.81 -5.27
C PRO A 274 -5.55 8.40 -6.24
N HIS A 275 -5.50 7.20 -6.84
CA HIS A 275 -6.55 6.72 -7.75
C HIS A 275 -7.88 6.52 -7.00
N ALA A 276 -7.83 5.80 -5.87
CA ALA A 276 -8.99 5.62 -5.01
C ALA A 276 -9.43 6.95 -4.38
N ALA A 277 -8.48 7.81 -4.03
CA ALA A 277 -8.78 9.15 -3.54
C ALA A 277 -9.61 9.93 -4.57
N ALA A 278 -9.20 10.00 -5.84
CA ALA A 278 -9.91 10.74 -6.88
C ALA A 278 -11.34 10.27 -7.13
N ALA A 279 -11.63 8.99 -6.91
CA ALA A 279 -12.97 8.43 -7.07
C ALA A 279 -13.99 8.91 -6.02
N ALA A 280 -13.52 9.53 -4.93
CA ALA A 280 -14.38 10.01 -3.86
C ALA A 280 -15.15 11.27 -4.26
N GLU A 281 -16.42 11.32 -3.87
CA GLU A 281 -17.26 12.53 -3.89
C GLU A 281 -17.10 13.28 -2.57
N VAL A 282 -16.50 14.48 -2.62
CA VAL A 282 -16.25 15.34 -1.45
C VAL A 282 -16.45 16.79 -1.82
N SER A 283 -16.88 17.64 -0.87
CA SER A 283 -17.02 19.09 -1.07
C SER A 283 -15.68 19.83 -1.10
N HIS A 284 -14.62 19.23 -0.56
CA HIS A 284 -13.32 19.87 -0.46
C HIS A 284 -12.19 18.82 -0.54
N PRO A 285 -11.17 18.98 -1.42
CA PRO A 285 -10.11 17.98 -1.64
C PRO A 285 -9.36 17.56 -0.37
N ALA A 286 -9.09 18.51 0.55
CA ALA A 286 -8.44 18.24 1.83
C ALA A 286 -9.18 17.18 2.69
N LYS A 287 -10.51 17.07 2.60
CA LYS A 287 -11.28 16.06 3.34
C LYS A 287 -10.80 14.66 2.95
N GLN A 288 -10.70 14.39 1.65
CA GLN A 288 -10.20 13.10 1.17
C GLN A 288 -8.69 12.93 1.39
N GLY A 289 -7.91 14.01 1.28
CA GLY A 289 -6.49 13.99 1.63
C GLY A 289 -6.24 13.51 3.06
N LEU A 290 -7.03 14.01 4.02
CA LEU A 290 -6.95 13.63 5.43
C LEU A 290 -7.39 12.17 5.68
N VAL A 291 -8.45 11.71 5.01
CA VAL A 291 -8.89 10.31 5.05
C VAL A 291 -7.78 9.38 4.56
N GLN A 292 -7.08 9.75 3.48
CA GLN A 292 -5.99 8.94 2.93
C GLN A 292 -4.67 9.03 3.71
N ALA A 293 -4.44 10.11 4.45
CA ALA A 293 -3.35 10.17 5.41
C ALA A 293 -3.56 9.14 6.53
N PHE A 294 -4.78 9.02 7.04
CA PHE A 294 -5.08 8.06 8.11
C PHE A 294 -5.05 6.60 7.63
N SER A 295 -5.38 6.33 6.37
CA SER A 295 -5.28 4.98 5.82
C SER A 295 -3.85 4.42 5.83
N VAL A 296 -2.81 5.27 5.90
CA VAL A 296 -1.40 4.85 6.10
C VAL A 296 -1.20 4.27 7.51
N TYR A 297 -1.89 4.83 8.50
CA TYR A 297 -1.80 4.36 9.89
C TYR A 297 -2.51 3.03 10.08
N ILE A 298 -3.72 2.87 9.54
CA ILE A 298 -4.46 1.59 9.55
C ILE A 298 -3.55 0.47 9.03
N ASP A 299 -2.91 0.70 7.89
CA ASP A 299 -2.01 -0.26 7.26
C ASP A 299 -0.83 -0.64 8.17
N THR A 300 0.04 0.32 8.49
CA THR A 300 1.34 -0.02 9.09
C THR A 300 1.30 -0.05 10.61
N LEU A 301 0.67 0.95 11.24
CA LEU A 301 0.67 1.09 12.70
C LEU A 301 -0.31 0.12 13.37
N PHE A 302 -1.32 -0.38 12.65
CA PHE A 302 -2.21 -1.42 13.16
C PHE A 302 -1.91 -2.79 12.54
N VAL A 303 -2.08 -2.97 11.22
CA VAL A 303 -1.98 -4.31 10.61
C VAL A 303 -0.54 -4.84 10.59
N CYS A 304 0.43 -4.09 10.06
CA CYS A 304 1.83 -4.57 10.04
C CYS A 304 2.41 -4.74 11.45
N THR A 305 2.02 -3.86 12.37
CA THR A 305 2.45 -3.94 13.76
C THR A 305 1.88 -5.17 14.44
N ALA A 306 0.61 -5.50 14.19
CA ALA A 306 0.00 -6.75 14.64
C ALA A 306 0.78 -7.97 14.12
N THR A 307 1.14 -8.00 12.82
CA THR A 307 1.98 -9.05 12.24
C THR A 307 3.33 -9.17 12.96
N ALA A 308 4.05 -8.05 13.07
CA ALA A 308 5.36 -8.01 13.69
C ALA A 308 5.31 -8.49 15.14
N PHE A 309 4.31 -8.06 15.90
CA PHE A 309 4.17 -8.46 17.30
C PHE A 309 3.87 -9.94 17.43
N MET A 310 3.01 -10.51 16.58
CA MET A 310 2.74 -11.95 16.61
C MET A 310 4.00 -12.78 16.38
N ILE A 311 4.80 -12.44 15.37
CA ILE A 311 6.01 -13.23 15.05
C ILE A 311 7.13 -13.00 16.09
N LEU A 312 7.30 -11.78 16.59
CA LEU A 312 8.35 -11.46 17.57
C LEU A 312 8.04 -12.01 18.96
N LEU A 313 6.78 -11.95 19.42
CA LEU A 313 6.40 -12.49 20.74
C LEU A 313 6.46 -14.02 20.79
N THR A 314 6.12 -14.68 19.67
CA THR A 314 6.21 -16.14 19.56
C THR A 314 7.63 -16.61 19.33
N GLY A 315 8.52 -15.76 18.80
CA GLY A 315 9.90 -16.13 18.47
C GLY A 315 10.01 -16.96 17.18
N LEU A 316 8.92 -17.08 16.41
CA LEU A 316 8.80 -17.94 15.23
C LEU A 316 9.17 -17.17 13.96
N TYR A 317 10.41 -16.73 13.89
CA TYR A 317 11.00 -16.05 12.74
C TYR A 317 12.48 -16.42 12.63
N ASN A 318 13.09 -16.22 11.46
CA ASN A 318 14.54 -16.27 11.31
C ASN A 318 15.08 -14.87 11.04
N VAL A 319 16.38 -14.65 11.25
CA VAL A 319 17.10 -13.43 10.86
C VAL A 319 18.38 -13.83 10.17
N GLU A 320 18.58 -13.34 8.95
CA GLU A 320 19.77 -13.55 8.14
C GLU A 320 20.69 -12.32 8.24
N GLY A 321 21.97 -12.56 8.42
CA GLY A 321 23.00 -11.51 8.44
C GLY A 321 23.45 -11.12 7.03
N PRO A 322 24.24 -10.03 6.90
CA PRO A 322 24.73 -9.55 5.61
C PRO A 322 25.48 -10.59 4.77
N ASP A 323 26.17 -11.53 5.43
CA ASP A 323 26.99 -12.57 4.82
C ASP A 323 26.21 -13.87 4.55
N GLY A 324 24.88 -13.85 4.71
CA GLY A 324 24.01 -15.03 4.60
C GLY A 324 24.02 -15.96 5.82
N VAL A 325 24.77 -15.59 6.87
CA VAL A 325 24.81 -16.34 8.13
C VAL A 325 23.56 -16.04 8.95
N MET A 326 22.86 -17.07 9.42
CA MET A 326 21.69 -16.90 10.29
C MET A 326 22.10 -16.34 11.65
N LEU A 327 21.60 -15.16 11.98
CA LEU A 327 21.77 -14.48 13.27
C LEU A 327 20.77 -14.98 14.33
N TYR A 328 19.60 -15.43 13.88
CA TYR A 328 18.57 -16.03 14.72
C TYR A 328 17.77 -17.05 13.91
N THR A 329 17.44 -18.19 14.51
CA THR A 329 16.66 -19.24 13.86
C THR A 329 15.54 -19.71 14.78
N GLY A 330 14.33 -19.23 14.54
CA GLY A 330 13.10 -19.67 15.22
C GLY A 330 12.31 -20.73 14.44
N LEU A 331 12.52 -20.82 13.12
CA LEU A 331 11.84 -21.76 12.22
C LEU A 331 12.84 -22.34 11.19
N ALA A 332 13.52 -23.42 11.57
CA ALA A 332 14.53 -24.05 10.70
C ALA A 332 13.93 -24.52 9.35
N GLY A 333 14.59 -24.15 8.24
CA GLY A 333 14.19 -24.56 6.89
C GLY A 333 12.96 -23.84 6.33
N VAL A 334 12.43 -22.82 7.02
CA VAL A 334 11.27 -22.04 6.57
C VAL A 334 11.73 -20.69 6.03
N GLU A 335 11.46 -20.45 4.75
CA GLU A 335 11.68 -19.16 4.09
C GLU A 335 10.81 -18.06 4.70
N ALA A 336 11.31 -16.82 4.62
CA ALA A 336 10.58 -15.67 5.14
C ALA A 336 9.31 -15.41 4.33
N GLY A 337 8.16 -15.36 4.99
CA GLY A 337 6.89 -15.14 4.32
C GLY A 337 5.68 -15.44 5.20
N PRO A 338 4.54 -15.81 4.60
CA PRO A 338 3.28 -15.96 5.35
C PRO A 338 3.33 -17.08 6.38
N ILE A 339 4.21 -18.07 6.21
CA ILE A 339 4.35 -19.23 7.11
C ILE A 339 4.82 -18.83 8.51
N TYR A 340 5.61 -17.74 8.66
CA TYR A 340 6.00 -17.24 10.00
C TYR A 340 4.77 -16.85 10.83
N VAL A 341 3.82 -16.21 10.16
CA VAL A 341 2.57 -15.78 10.78
C VAL A 341 1.63 -16.97 10.97
N GLN A 342 1.60 -17.95 10.04
CA GLN A 342 0.83 -19.20 10.25
C GLN A 342 1.32 -19.94 11.50
N SER A 343 2.63 -20.01 11.67
CA SER A 343 3.28 -20.65 12.83
C SER A 343 2.93 -19.90 14.13
N ALA A 344 2.90 -18.57 14.11
CA ALA A 344 2.45 -17.78 15.25
C ALA A 344 0.97 -18.03 15.60
N PHE A 345 0.08 -18.10 14.61
CA PHE A 345 -1.34 -18.43 14.81
C PHE A 345 -1.52 -19.83 15.42
N GLU A 346 -0.71 -20.79 14.98
CA GLU A 346 -0.72 -22.17 15.45
C GLU A 346 -0.44 -22.29 16.96
N THR A 347 0.32 -21.34 17.54
CA THR A 347 0.58 -21.32 18.99
C THR A 347 -0.66 -21.04 19.83
N ILE A 348 -1.67 -20.36 19.27
CA ILE A 348 -2.91 -19.98 19.96
C ILE A 348 -4.05 -20.92 19.60
N LEU A 349 -4.14 -21.33 18.33
CA LEU A 349 -5.20 -22.19 17.81
C LEU A 349 -4.59 -23.42 17.11
N PRO A 350 -4.02 -24.39 17.85
CA PRO A 350 -3.47 -25.60 17.25
C PRO A 350 -4.52 -26.34 16.40
N GLY A 351 -4.12 -26.78 15.21
CA GLY A 351 -4.94 -27.41 14.18
C GLY A 351 -5.76 -26.45 13.32
N LEU A 352 -5.95 -25.20 13.74
CA LEU A 352 -6.78 -24.20 13.04
C LEU A 352 -6.01 -22.95 12.62
N GLY A 353 -4.88 -22.66 13.23
CA GLY A 353 -4.11 -21.43 13.04
C GLY A 353 -3.67 -21.21 11.60
N ALA A 354 -3.04 -22.23 11.00
CA ALA A 354 -2.62 -22.19 9.60
C ALA A 354 -3.79 -21.97 8.63
N SER A 355 -4.93 -22.64 8.87
CA SER A 355 -6.15 -22.51 8.07
C SER A 355 -6.78 -21.11 8.17
N LEU A 356 -6.90 -20.58 9.40
CA LEU A 356 -7.47 -19.25 9.63
C LEU A 356 -6.64 -18.15 8.98
N LEU A 357 -5.30 -18.24 9.04
CA LEU A 357 -4.47 -17.28 8.33
C LEU A 357 -4.56 -17.47 6.82
N ALA A 358 -4.60 -18.70 6.29
CA ALA A 358 -4.73 -18.92 4.85
C ALA A 358 -6.03 -18.30 4.30
N ILE A 359 -7.15 -18.43 5.02
CA ILE A 359 -8.42 -17.76 4.68
C ILE A 359 -8.27 -16.24 4.75
N SER A 360 -7.66 -15.73 5.83
CA SER A 360 -7.47 -14.28 6.01
C SER A 360 -6.60 -13.68 4.91
N LEU A 361 -5.47 -14.34 4.60
CA LEU A 361 -4.55 -13.95 3.55
C LEU A 361 -5.19 -14.04 2.17
N PHE A 362 -6.05 -15.04 1.92
CA PHE A 362 -6.85 -15.09 0.70
C PHE A 362 -7.63 -13.80 0.52
N PHE A 363 -8.41 -13.35 1.51
CA PHE A 363 -9.17 -12.12 1.37
C PHE A 363 -8.29 -10.86 1.25
N PHE A 364 -7.23 -10.76 2.06
CA PHE A 364 -6.29 -9.63 2.01
C PHE A 364 -5.69 -9.48 0.61
N ALA A 365 -4.98 -10.51 0.16
CA ALA A 365 -4.27 -10.48 -1.11
C ALA A 365 -5.21 -10.50 -2.32
N PHE A 366 -6.38 -11.16 -2.24
CA PHE A 366 -7.39 -11.13 -3.29
C PHE A 366 -7.95 -9.73 -3.50
N THR A 367 -8.34 -9.05 -2.42
CA THR A 367 -8.84 -7.67 -2.51
C THR A 367 -7.76 -6.71 -3.01
N THR A 368 -6.49 -6.97 -2.69
CA THR A 368 -5.34 -6.24 -3.22
C THR A 368 -5.20 -6.38 -4.73
N ILE A 369 -5.36 -7.58 -5.27
CA ILE A 369 -5.35 -7.81 -6.73
C ILE A 369 -6.47 -7.00 -7.42
N LEU A 370 -7.66 -6.93 -6.81
CA LEU A 370 -8.77 -6.14 -7.34
C LEU A 370 -8.48 -4.65 -7.35
N ALA A 371 -7.87 -4.12 -6.28
CA ALA A 371 -7.46 -2.72 -6.20
C ALA A 371 -6.39 -2.39 -7.25
N TYR A 372 -5.41 -3.27 -7.43
CA TYR A 372 -4.38 -3.12 -8.47
C TYR A 372 -4.96 -3.12 -9.88
N TYR A 373 -5.93 -3.98 -10.17
CA TYR A 373 -6.65 -3.92 -11.44
C TYR A 373 -7.31 -2.55 -11.64
N TYR A 374 -8.00 -2.02 -10.62
CA TYR A 374 -8.65 -0.71 -10.71
C TYR A 374 -7.65 0.45 -10.95
N ILE A 375 -6.50 0.41 -10.27
CA ILE A 375 -5.42 1.39 -10.46
C ILE A 375 -4.87 1.30 -11.89
N ALA A 376 -4.58 0.09 -12.37
CA ALA A 376 -4.09 -0.13 -13.72
C ALA A 376 -5.12 0.30 -14.78
N GLU A 377 -6.40 -0.03 -14.57
CA GLU A 377 -7.51 0.40 -15.44
C GLU A 377 -7.55 1.92 -15.56
N THR A 378 -7.42 2.63 -14.44
CA THR A 378 -7.46 4.10 -14.44
C THR A 378 -6.32 4.69 -15.27
N ASN A 379 -5.13 4.06 -15.26
CA ASN A 379 -4.00 4.48 -16.10
C ASN A 379 -4.16 4.08 -17.57
N VAL A 380 -4.81 2.94 -17.85
CA VAL A 380 -5.21 2.59 -19.22
C VAL A 380 -6.21 3.61 -19.75
N MET A 381 -7.19 4.02 -18.95
CA MET A 381 -8.17 5.05 -19.33
C MET A 381 -7.50 6.40 -19.59
N PHE A 382 -6.52 6.80 -18.78
CA PHE A 382 -5.71 7.99 -19.03
C PHE A 382 -5.03 7.96 -20.40
N ILE A 383 -4.38 6.84 -20.75
CA ILE A 383 -3.75 6.63 -22.06
C ILE A 383 -4.80 6.64 -23.17
N ASN A 384 -5.93 5.98 -22.92
CA ASN A 384 -6.94 5.69 -23.93
C ASN A 384 -7.89 6.86 -24.21
N ARG A 385 -7.94 7.89 -23.36
CA ARG A 385 -8.86 9.05 -23.48
C ARG A 385 -8.86 9.72 -24.86
N LYS A 386 -7.75 9.64 -25.60
CA LYS A 386 -7.61 10.23 -26.95
C LYS A 386 -7.75 9.21 -28.08
N THR A 387 -7.49 7.94 -27.83
CA THR A 387 -7.34 6.92 -28.87
C THR A 387 -8.52 5.94 -28.91
N GLN A 388 -9.29 5.82 -27.83
CA GLN A 388 -10.56 5.10 -27.76
C GLN A 388 -10.50 3.66 -28.29
N ARG A 389 -9.49 2.90 -27.84
CA ARG A 389 -9.20 1.51 -28.21
C ARG A 389 -9.74 0.53 -27.16
N PRO A 390 -10.87 -0.15 -27.41
CA PRO A 390 -11.49 -1.06 -26.43
C PRO A 390 -10.60 -2.26 -26.05
N TRP A 391 -9.71 -2.68 -26.95
CA TRP A 391 -8.83 -3.83 -26.71
C TRP A 391 -7.83 -3.62 -25.58
N LEU A 392 -7.47 -2.38 -25.21
CA LEU A 392 -6.55 -2.09 -24.11
C LEU A 392 -7.09 -2.58 -22.76
N MET A 393 -8.41 -2.48 -22.57
CA MET A 393 -9.09 -2.99 -21.37
C MET A 393 -9.10 -4.52 -21.32
N ILE A 394 -9.30 -5.16 -22.46
CA ILE A 394 -9.24 -6.63 -22.57
C ILE A 394 -7.80 -7.11 -22.31
N PHE A 395 -6.81 -6.42 -22.89
CA PHE A 395 -5.40 -6.70 -22.67
C PHE A 395 -5.03 -6.60 -21.18
N LEU A 396 -5.45 -5.53 -20.49
CA LEU A 396 -5.19 -5.39 -19.06
C LEU A 396 -5.77 -6.53 -18.22
N LYS A 397 -7.00 -6.96 -18.52
CA LYS A 397 -7.63 -8.09 -17.81
C LYS A 397 -6.79 -9.36 -17.97
N TRP A 398 -6.38 -9.67 -19.20
CA TRP A 398 -5.51 -10.82 -19.46
C TRP A 398 -4.13 -10.67 -18.82
N LEU A 399 -3.57 -9.47 -18.78
CA LEU A 399 -2.30 -9.18 -18.14
C LEU A 399 -2.33 -9.51 -16.63
N VAL A 400 -3.36 -9.04 -15.93
CA VAL A 400 -3.54 -9.33 -14.48
C VAL A 400 -3.78 -10.82 -14.24
N LEU A 401 -4.65 -11.47 -15.03
CA LEU A 401 -4.90 -12.91 -14.88
C LEU A 401 -3.65 -13.75 -15.15
N SER A 402 -2.85 -13.37 -16.15
CA SER A 402 -1.58 -14.03 -16.45
C SER A 402 -0.56 -13.82 -15.33
N SER A 403 -0.52 -12.63 -14.74
CA SER A 403 0.32 -12.34 -13.57
C SER A 403 -0.06 -13.18 -12.36
N VAL A 404 -1.36 -13.31 -12.05
CA VAL A 404 -1.85 -14.16 -10.95
C VAL A 404 -1.44 -15.61 -11.16
N MET A 405 -1.65 -16.15 -12.36
CA MET A 405 -1.25 -17.53 -12.69
C MET A 405 0.27 -17.71 -12.62
N TYR A 406 1.02 -16.80 -13.25
CA TYR A 406 2.47 -16.88 -13.30
C TYR A 406 3.10 -16.73 -11.92
N GLY A 407 2.79 -15.66 -11.19
CA GLY A 407 3.34 -15.38 -9.87
C GLY A 407 2.90 -16.39 -8.81
N GLY A 408 1.66 -16.90 -8.89
CA GLY A 408 1.17 -17.94 -8.00
C GLY A 408 1.96 -19.26 -8.06
N ILE A 409 2.63 -19.55 -9.18
CA ILE A 409 3.37 -20.81 -9.40
C ILE A 409 4.89 -20.62 -9.26
N LYS A 410 5.39 -19.39 -9.44
CA LYS A 410 6.82 -19.09 -9.36
C LYS A 410 7.32 -18.95 -7.92
N SER A 411 8.63 -18.96 -7.74
CA SER A 411 9.24 -18.76 -6.42
C SER A 411 8.89 -17.38 -5.85
N ALA A 412 8.79 -17.32 -4.52
CA ALA A 412 8.49 -16.10 -3.79
C ALA A 412 9.53 -15.01 -4.12
N ASP A 413 10.82 -15.35 -4.13
CA ASP A 413 11.92 -14.41 -4.40
C ASP A 413 11.77 -13.67 -5.73
N LEU A 414 11.47 -14.40 -6.80
CA LEU A 414 11.28 -13.81 -8.12
C LEU A 414 10.03 -12.91 -8.15
N ALA A 415 8.92 -13.36 -7.55
CA ALA A 415 7.70 -12.56 -7.48
C ALA A 415 7.97 -11.24 -6.75
N TRP A 416 8.60 -11.30 -5.57
CA TRP A 416 8.96 -10.13 -4.77
C TRP A 416 9.94 -9.21 -5.50
N ALA A 417 10.97 -9.77 -6.14
CA ALA A 417 11.95 -8.98 -6.88
C ALA A 417 11.30 -8.21 -8.05
N LEU A 418 10.34 -8.81 -8.76
CA LEU A 418 9.58 -8.12 -9.81
C LEU A 418 8.69 -7.01 -9.24
N GLY A 419 7.99 -7.26 -8.14
CA GLY A 419 7.16 -6.22 -7.50
C GLY A 419 8.00 -5.08 -6.94
N ASP A 420 9.18 -5.35 -6.41
CA ASP A 420 10.11 -4.33 -5.92
C ASP A 420 10.55 -3.38 -7.04
N VAL A 421 10.84 -3.90 -8.24
CA VAL A 421 11.14 -3.07 -9.42
C VAL A 421 9.95 -2.16 -9.73
N GLY A 422 8.73 -2.71 -9.73
CA GLY A 422 7.50 -1.96 -9.99
C GLY A 422 7.26 -0.83 -8.98
N VAL A 423 7.27 -1.15 -7.68
CA VAL A 423 7.04 -0.19 -6.59
C VAL A 423 8.09 0.89 -6.58
N GLY A 424 9.36 0.52 -6.68
CA GLY A 424 10.46 1.48 -6.63
C GLY A 424 10.47 2.43 -7.83
N ALA A 425 10.19 1.92 -9.05
CA ALA A 425 10.07 2.76 -10.24
C ALA A 425 8.90 3.77 -10.12
N MET A 426 7.74 3.32 -9.63
CA MET A 426 6.61 4.21 -9.36
C MET A 426 6.95 5.26 -8.30
N ALA A 427 7.62 4.87 -7.21
CA ALA A 427 8.02 5.77 -6.13
C ALA A 427 8.97 6.88 -6.62
N TRP A 428 9.97 6.53 -7.44
CA TRP A 428 10.84 7.52 -8.08
C TRP A 428 10.05 8.55 -8.87
N LEU A 429 9.13 8.09 -9.72
CA LEU A 429 8.36 8.97 -10.59
C LEU A 429 7.40 9.86 -9.80
N ASN A 430 6.65 9.27 -8.88
CA ASN A 430 5.63 10.01 -8.16
C ASN A 430 6.21 10.96 -7.11
N ILE A 431 7.24 10.57 -6.36
CA ILE A 431 7.87 11.46 -5.36
C ILE A 431 8.43 12.72 -6.01
N VAL A 432 9.12 12.57 -7.15
CA VAL A 432 9.64 13.72 -7.90
C VAL A 432 8.50 14.63 -8.35
N ALA A 433 7.40 14.08 -8.88
CA ALA A 433 6.24 14.87 -9.27
C ALA A 433 5.65 15.67 -8.11
N ILE A 434 5.38 15.04 -6.96
CA ILE A 434 4.72 15.73 -5.84
C ILE A 434 5.62 16.75 -5.16
N LEU A 435 6.94 16.55 -5.16
CA LEU A 435 7.89 17.57 -4.69
C LEU A 435 7.84 18.84 -5.54
N ILE A 436 7.67 18.68 -6.86
CA ILE A 436 7.49 19.81 -7.80
C ILE A 436 6.08 20.42 -7.64
N LEU A 437 5.05 19.58 -7.52
CA LEU A 437 3.63 19.97 -7.55
C LEU A 437 3.00 20.23 -6.18
N GLN A 438 3.79 20.45 -5.15
CA GLN A 438 3.27 20.57 -3.78
C GLN A 438 2.34 21.78 -3.52
N ARG A 439 2.46 22.86 -4.31
CA ARG A 439 1.81 24.16 -4.01
C ARG A 439 0.28 24.07 -3.92
N PRO A 440 -0.46 23.49 -4.88
CA PRO A 440 -1.92 23.35 -4.79
C PRO A 440 -2.35 22.64 -3.51
N ALA A 441 -1.77 21.48 -3.19
CA ALA A 441 -2.14 20.73 -1.97
C ALA A 441 -1.90 21.52 -0.67
N LEU A 442 -0.83 22.33 -0.61
CA LEU A 442 -0.54 23.18 0.54
C LEU A 442 -1.48 24.39 0.65
N LEU A 443 -1.91 24.97 -0.48
CA LEU A 443 -2.92 26.04 -0.49
C LEU A 443 -4.28 25.50 -0.05
N THR A 444 -4.68 24.36 -0.58
CA THR A 444 -5.91 23.64 -0.20
C THR A 444 -5.93 23.29 1.29
N LEU A 445 -4.79 22.92 1.90
CA LEU A 445 -4.74 22.68 3.34
C LEU A 445 -4.98 23.97 4.14
N LYS A 446 -4.40 25.09 3.70
CA LYS A 446 -4.54 26.38 4.38
C LYS A 446 -5.98 26.90 4.31
N ASP A 447 -6.58 26.79 3.13
CA ASP A 447 -7.98 27.15 2.88
C ASP A 447 -8.92 26.33 3.78
N TYR A 448 -8.76 25.00 3.76
CA TYR A 448 -9.53 24.10 4.60
C TYR A 448 -9.47 24.47 6.09
N GLU A 449 -8.28 24.74 6.60
CA GLU A 449 -8.08 25.13 8.00
C GLU A 449 -8.67 26.51 8.32
N ALA A 450 -8.68 27.44 7.36
CA ALA A 450 -9.29 28.75 7.53
C ALA A 450 -10.81 28.65 7.65
N GLN A 451 -11.46 27.89 6.74
CA GLN A 451 -12.90 27.65 6.76
C GLN A 451 -13.34 26.91 8.04
N LEU A 452 -12.60 25.87 8.46
CA LEU A 452 -12.87 25.19 9.73
C LEU A 452 -12.76 26.13 10.94
N LYS A 453 -11.78 27.04 10.94
CA LYS A 453 -11.61 28.02 12.02
C LYS A 453 -12.73 29.08 12.03
N ALA A 454 -13.31 29.38 10.87
CA ALA A 454 -14.48 30.23 10.74
C ALA A 454 -15.79 29.55 11.16
N GLY A 455 -15.79 28.23 11.40
CA GLY A 455 -16.98 27.46 11.74
C GLY A 455 -17.84 27.08 10.53
N GLU A 456 -17.29 27.19 9.33
CA GLU A 456 -17.95 26.86 8.06
C GLU A 456 -17.79 25.37 7.72
N ASP A 457 -18.71 24.79 6.95
CA ASP A 457 -18.48 23.48 6.33
C ASP A 457 -17.57 23.68 5.11
N PRO A 458 -16.35 23.09 5.08
CA PRO A 458 -15.42 23.45 4.04
C PRO A 458 -15.88 23.07 2.64
N ASP A 459 -15.81 24.04 1.74
CA ASP A 459 -16.23 23.97 0.35
C ASP A 459 -15.14 24.59 -0.52
N PHE A 460 -14.67 23.83 -1.50
CA PHE A 460 -13.49 24.20 -2.28
C PHE A 460 -13.88 25.01 -3.51
N ASP A 461 -13.08 26.03 -3.79
CA ASP A 461 -13.14 26.82 -5.01
C ASP A 461 -11.71 27.00 -5.56
N SER A 462 -11.49 26.51 -6.77
CA SER A 462 -10.18 26.60 -7.42
C SER A 462 -9.80 28.03 -7.81
N ASP A 463 -10.78 28.89 -8.12
CA ASP A 463 -10.54 30.24 -8.63
C ASP A 463 -10.09 31.17 -7.50
N THR A 464 -10.75 31.08 -6.32
CA THR A 464 -10.35 31.79 -5.11
C THR A 464 -8.91 31.47 -4.69
N LEU A 465 -8.43 30.26 -4.97
CA LEU A 465 -7.07 29.80 -4.63
C LEU A 465 -6.05 29.94 -5.77
N GLU A 466 -6.46 30.49 -6.92
CA GLU A 466 -5.66 30.61 -8.14
C GLU A 466 -5.06 29.26 -8.63
N ILE A 467 -5.74 28.15 -8.36
CA ILE A 467 -5.32 26.81 -8.76
C ILE A 467 -5.79 26.55 -10.20
N LYS A 468 -4.85 26.71 -11.14
CA LYS A 468 -5.11 26.51 -12.57
C LYS A 468 -5.39 25.03 -12.92
N ASN A 469 -6.15 24.81 -13.99
CA ASN A 469 -6.46 23.52 -14.59
C ASN A 469 -7.21 22.54 -13.66
N ALA A 470 -7.93 23.06 -12.67
CA ALA A 470 -8.80 22.31 -11.77
C ALA A 470 -10.29 22.40 -12.21
N GLU A 471 -10.55 22.06 -13.47
CA GLU A 471 -11.83 22.31 -14.18
C GLU A 471 -13.08 21.78 -13.47
N TYR A 472 -12.96 20.68 -12.71
CA TYR A 472 -14.07 20.10 -11.95
C TYR A 472 -14.54 21.02 -10.80
N TRP A 473 -13.67 21.90 -10.30
CA TRP A 473 -13.91 22.74 -9.13
C TRP A 473 -14.25 24.19 -9.47
N ILE A 474 -14.35 24.53 -10.75
CA ILE A 474 -14.77 25.87 -11.20
C ILE A 474 -16.26 26.01 -10.92
N LYS A 475 -16.64 27.06 -10.19
CA LYS A 475 -18.02 27.37 -9.82
C LYS A 475 -18.67 28.39 -10.74
#